data_AF-A0A935STW7-F1
#
_entry.id   AF-A0A935STW7-F1
#
_cell.length_a   1.000
_cell.length_b   1.000
_cell.length_c   1.000
_cell.angle_alpha   90.00
_cell.angle_beta   90.00
_cell.angle_gamma   90.00
#
_symmetry.space_group_name_H-M   'P 1'
#
loop_
_entity.id
_entity.type
_entity.pdbx_description
1 polymer ?
#
loop_
_entity_poly.entity_id
_entity_poly.type
_entity_poly.pdbx_seq_one_letter_code
_entity_poly.pdbx_strand_id
1 'polypeptide(L)' 'MSVDMVYTWQFAQGSFFNIVWKDIAESFNREFEKNYIKNFSETITRPQFSSISVRVIYFLDYLTTKNKLKKKKYNA' A
#
# COMPACT_ATOMS: atom_id res chain seq x y z
N MET A 1 13.02 2.52 14.17
CA MET A 1 13.35 3.03 12.81
C MET A 1 12.10 2.92 11.97
N SER A 2 11.77 3.91 11.14
CA SER A 2 10.64 3.81 10.20
C SER A 2 11.17 3.52 8.80
N VAL A 3 10.56 2.56 8.11
CA VAL A 3 10.87 2.19 6.73
C VAL A 3 9.71 2.65 5.85
N ASP A 4 9.95 3.64 4.99
CA ASP A 4 8.98 4.12 4.02
C ASP A 4 9.47 3.75 2.61
N MET A 5 8.72 2.90 1.91
CA MET A 5 8.97 2.51 0.52
C MET A 5 7.85 3.04 -0.37
N VAL A 6 8.23 3.72 -1.45
CA VAL A 6 7.28 4.23 -2.45
C VAL A 6 7.76 3.80 -3.84
N TYR A 7 6.94 3.04 -4.55
CA TYR A 7 7.20 2.61 -5.91
C TYR A 7 6.11 3.16 -6.84
N THR A 8 6.51 3.92 -7.86
CA THR A 8 5.61 4.45 -8.88
C THR A 8 6.05 3.94 -10.24
N TRP A 9 5.18 3.18 -10.90
CA TRP A 9 5.38 2.66 -12.24
C TRP A 9 4.36 3.24 -13.21
N GLN A 10 4.85 3.88 -14.27
CA GLN A 10 4.02 4.37 -15.37
C GLN A 10 4.02 3.35 -16.51
N PHE A 11 2.89 2.66 -16.71
CA PHE A 11 2.79 1.62 -17.74
C PHE A 11 2.14 2.12 -19.05
N ALA A 12 1.45 3.27 -19.01
CA ALA A 12 0.93 3.93 -20.20
C ALA A 12 0.87 5.45 -19.99
N GLN A 13 0.62 6.21 -21.06
CA GLN A 13 0.44 7.66 -20.98
C GLN A 13 -0.71 7.98 -20.00
N GLY A 14 -0.41 8.70 -18.92
CA GLY A 14 -1.37 9.00 -17.86
C GLY A 14 -1.72 7.84 -16.92
N SER A 15 -1.32 6.60 -17.21
CA SER A 15 -1.68 5.46 -16.36
C SER A 15 -0.55 5.09 -15.41
N PHE A 16 -0.86 5.07 -14.12
CA PHE A 16 0.12 4.94 -13.03
C PHE A 16 -0.28 3.83 -12.08
N PHE A 17 0.71 3.07 -11.64
CA PHE A 17 0.62 2.10 -10.57
C PHE A 17 1.52 2.55 -9.44
N ASN A 18 0.95 2.83 -8.27
CA ASN A 18 1.66 3.35 -7.11
C ASN A 18 1.47 2.40 -5.92
N ILE A 19 2.58 1.94 -5.36
CA ILE A 19 2.63 1.14 -4.14
C ILE A 19 3.38 1.95 -3.08
N VAL A 20 2.77 2.08 -1.91
CA VAL A 20 3.35 2.71 -0.73
C VAL A 20 3.33 1.70 0.41
N TRP A 21 4.48 1.45 1.02
CA TRP A 21 4.60 0.64 2.23
C TRP A 21 5.27 1.50 3.30
N LYS A 22 4.60 1.65 4.43
CA LYS A 22 5.14 2.25 5.65
C LYS A 22 5.25 1.20 6.74
N ASP A 23 6.41 1.06 7.34
CA ASP A 23 6.63 0.21 8.50
C ASP A 23 7.26 1.00 9.63
N ILE A 24 6.71 0.88 10.83
CA ILE A 24 7.19 1.58 12.03
C ILE A 24 7.74 0.52 12.97
N ALA A 25 9.05 0.28 12.89
CA ALA A 25 9.75 -0.58 13.83
C ALA A 25 9.97 0.19 15.13
N GLU A 26 9.01 0.05 16.05
CA GLU A 26 9.12 0.52 17.44
C GLU A 26 10.03 -0.44 18.23
N SER A 27 11.34 -0.32 18.01
CA SER A 27 12.35 -1.09 18.72
C SER A 27 12.53 -0.55 20.15
N PHE A 28 11.64 -0.91 21.05
CA PHE A 28 11.81 -0.68 22.50
C PHE A 28 12.82 -1.68 23.07
N ASN A 29 14.12 -1.43 22.84
CA ASN A 29 15.17 -2.15 23.57
C ASN A 29 15.40 -1.41 24.90
N ARG A 30 14.66 -1.80 25.95
CA ARG A 30 14.81 -1.27 27.31
C ARG A 30 15.25 -2.39 28.24
N GLU A 31 16.55 -2.64 28.28
CA GLU A 31 17.24 -3.27 29.42
C GLU A 31 17.35 -2.29 30.60
N PHE A 32 16.26 -1.67 31.03
CA PHE A 32 16.29 -0.80 32.22
C PHE A 32 15.08 -1.04 33.11
N GLU A 33 15.35 -1.88 34.10
CA GLU A 33 14.75 -1.94 35.44
C GLU A 33 13.31 -2.45 35.61
N LYS A 34 13.27 -3.56 36.36
CA LYS A 34 12.17 -4.48 36.67
C LYS A 34 10.92 -3.89 37.35
N ASN A 35 10.78 -2.57 37.50
CA ASN A 35 9.69 -1.96 38.28
C ASN A 35 8.69 -1.11 37.46
N TYR A 36 8.95 -0.84 36.17
CA TYR A 36 8.03 -0.11 35.28
C TYR A 36 7.18 -1.02 34.35
N ILE A 37 7.24 -2.34 34.54
CA ILE A 37 6.69 -3.36 33.64
C ILE A 37 5.14 -3.39 33.63
N LYS A 38 4.47 -2.96 34.70
CA LYS A 38 3.00 -3.09 34.80
C LYS A 38 2.21 -2.20 33.83
N ASN A 39 2.66 -0.96 33.60
CA ASN A 39 2.04 -0.06 32.62
C ASN A 39 2.65 -0.22 31.21
N PHE A 40 3.83 -0.83 31.12
CA PHE A 40 4.50 -1.04 29.83
C PHE A 40 3.98 -2.27 29.08
N SER A 41 3.41 -3.25 29.79
CA SER A 41 2.70 -4.39 29.19
C SER A 41 1.57 -3.96 28.24
N GLU A 42 0.84 -2.90 28.56
CA GLU A 42 -0.25 -2.43 27.69
C GLU A 42 0.26 -1.60 26.50
N THR A 43 1.46 -1.01 26.59
CA THR A 43 2.05 -0.22 25.50
C THR A 43 2.86 -1.09 24.53
N ILE A 44 3.49 -2.17 25.01
CA ILE A 44 4.23 -3.15 24.19
C ILE A 44 3.31 -4.03 23.34
N THR A 45 2.05 -4.20 23.75
CA THR A 45 1.05 -4.94 22.97
C THR A 45 0.41 -4.06 21.89
N ARG A 46 0.96 -2.86 21.63
CA ARG A 46 0.49 -2.03 20.51
C ARG A 46 0.95 -2.67 19.20
N PRO A 47 0.03 -2.85 18.24
CA PRO A 47 0.33 -3.52 16.98
C PRO A 47 1.41 -2.73 16.25
N GLN A 48 2.47 -3.39 15.81
CA GLN A 48 3.41 -2.81 14.85
C GLN A 48 2.60 -2.32 13.64
N PHE A 49 2.52 -1.00 13.46
CA PHE A 49 1.71 -0.39 12.41
C PHE A 49 2.43 -0.48 11.06
N SER A 50 2.39 -1.65 10.43
CA SER A 50 2.76 -1.82 9.03
C SER A 50 1.56 -1.49 8.14
N SER A 51 1.63 -0.42 7.35
CA SER A 51 0.57 0.00 6.44
C SER A 51 1.02 -0.17 4.99
N ILE A 52 0.27 -0.96 4.21
CA ILE A 52 0.46 -1.08 2.76
C ILE A 52 -0.71 -0.39 2.03
N SER A 53 -0.38 0.43 1.04
CA SER A 53 -1.33 1.21 0.25
C SER A 53 -1.01 1.06 -1.23
N VAL A 54 -2.03 0.72 -2.03
CA VAL A 54 -1.90 0.53 -3.48
C VAL A 54 -2.89 1.44 -4.19
N ARG A 55 -2.43 2.16 -5.22
CA ARG A 55 -3.24 3.05 -6.06
C ARG A 55 -2.98 2.74 -7.53
N VAL A 56 -4.06 2.53 -8.29
CA VAL A 56 -3.99 2.31 -9.73
C VAL A 56 -4.84 3.37 -10.44
N ILE A 57 -4.24 4.07 -11.40
CA ILE A 57 -4.91 5.03 -12.26
C ILE A 57 -4.80 4.50 -13.69
N TYR A 58 -5.93 4.28 -14.34
CA TYR A 58 -5.98 3.79 -15.71
C TYR A 58 -6.96 4.61 -16.56
N PHE A 59 -6.49 5.08 -17.71
CA PHE A 59 -7.28 5.88 -18.63
C PHE A 59 -7.90 4.97 -19.69
N LEU A 60 -9.21 4.80 -19.61
CA LEU A 60 -10.00 4.04 -20.59
C LEU A 60 -10.55 4.97 -21.66
N ASP A 61 -10.16 4.73 -22.92
CA ASP A 61 -10.85 5.31 -24.06
C ASP A 61 -12.17 4.55 -24.32
N TYR A 62 -13.28 5.21 -24.01
CA TYR A 62 -14.62 4.67 -24.16
C TYR A 62 -14.97 4.38 -25.64
N LEU A 63 -14.51 5.20 -26.60
CA LEU A 63 -14.83 5.05 -28.01
C LEU A 63 -14.18 3.79 -28.59
N THR A 64 -12.89 3.60 -28.29
CA THR A 64 -12.14 2.42 -28.70
C THR A 64 -12.69 1.15 -28.06
N THR A 65 -13.06 1.21 -26.77
CA THR A 65 -13.63 0.06 -26.04
C THR A 65 -15.00 -0.34 -26.61
N LYS A 66 -15.89 0.64 -26.87
CA LYS A 66 -17.21 0.41 -27.45
C LYS A 66 -17.12 -0.23 -28.84
N ASN A 67 -16.20 0.25 -29.69
CA ASN A 67 -16.03 -0.29 -31.03
C ASN A 67 -15.49 -1.73 -31.01
N LYS A 68 -14.53 -2.05 -30.12
CA LYS A 68 -14.06 -3.44 -29.91
C LYS A 68 -15.17 -4.37 -29.44
N LEU A 69 -16.00 -3.94 -28.48
CA LEU A 69 -17.12 -4.72 -27.97
C LEU A 69 -18.18 -4.98 -29.05
N LYS A 70 -18.52 -3.96 -29.87
CA LYS A 70 -19.45 -4.12 -30.99
C LYS A 70 -18.92 -5.08 -32.06
N LYS A 71 -17.63 -5.01 -32.40
CA LYS A 71 -17.00 -5.90 -33.39
C LYS A 71 -17.00 -7.36 -32.92
N LYS A 72 -16.79 -7.61 -31.63
CA LYS A 72 -16.85 -8.96 -31.04
C LYS A 72 -18.26 -9.56 -31.09
N LYS A 73 -19.31 -8.73 -30.95
CA LYS A 73 -20.71 -9.17 -31.03
C LYS A 73 -21.18 -9.48 -32.47
N TYR A 74 -20.49 -8.97 -33.50
CA TYR A 74 -20.84 -9.19 -34.90
C TYR A 74 -20.08 -10.37 -35.53
N ASN A 75 -19.02 -10.83 -34.88
CA ASN A 75 -18.18 -11.97 -35.30
C ASN A 75 -18.47 -13.25 -34.50
N ALA A 76 -19.56 -13.27 -33.72
CA ALA A 76 -20.07 -14.42 -32.97
C ALA A 76 -21.52 -14.65 -33.38
#